data_AF-A0A965AIT8-F1
#
_entry.id   AF-A0A965AIT8-F1
#
_cell.length_a   1.000
_cell.length_b   1.000
_cell.length_c   1.000
_cell.angle_alpha   90.00
_cell.angle_beta   90.00
_cell.angle_gamma   90.00
#
_symmetry.space_group_name_H-M   'P 1'
#
loop_
_entity.id
_entity.type
_entity.pdbx_description
1 polymer ?
#
loop_
_entity_poly.entity_id
_entity_poly.type
_entity_poly.pdbx_seq_one_letter_code
_entity_poly.pdbx_strand_id
1 'polypeptide(L)'
;MQFVMRAAGRLLTALALGWPLAAPAMAKPNTESRVYELWEVQPAPNNGRSQWEATKDSRRPRSYDRDWERWSYPIGNGYAGACIFGRTDSERIQITDKTLHNRGIYGKGGLTSFAEVFLDFHQDAVDNYRRSLN
;
A
#
# COMPACT_ATOMS: atom_id res chain seq x y z
N MET A 1 10.65 -38.01 45.27
CA MET A 1 9.96 -38.25 46.55
C MET A 1 8.48 -38.42 46.25
N GLN A 2 7.96 -39.64 46.42
CA GLN A 2 6.53 -39.94 46.41
C GLN A 2 5.87 -39.25 47.62
N PHE A 3 4.63 -38.76 47.51
CA PHE A 3 3.66 -38.99 48.57
C PHE A 3 2.22 -38.98 48.04
N VAL A 4 1.52 -40.00 48.51
CA VAL A 4 0.18 -40.47 48.18
C VAL A 4 -0.92 -39.58 48.77
N MET A 5 -2.03 -39.54 48.04
CA MET A 5 -3.32 -38.93 48.37
C MET A 5 -3.95 -39.54 49.64
N ARG A 6 -4.53 -38.72 50.53
CA ARG A 6 -5.55 -39.15 51.51
C ARG A 6 -6.80 -38.29 51.37
N ALA A 7 -7.92 -38.98 51.18
CA ALA A 7 -9.25 -38.43 51.06
C ALA A 7 -9.77 -37.89 52.41
N ALA A 8 -10.53 -36.81 52.35
CA ALA A 8 -11.52 -36.47 53.36
C ALA A 8 -12.69 -35.79 52.66
N GLY A 9 -13.79 -36.54 52.51
CA GLY A 9 -15.03 -36.05 51.94
C GLY A 9 -15.66 -34.95 52.80
N ARG A 10 -16.27 -33.97 52.13
CA ARG A 10 -17.35 -33.16 52.68
C ARG A 10 -18.41 -33.01 51.61
N LEU A 11 -19.64 -33.40 51.97
CA LEU A 11 -20.84 -33.19 51.16
C LEU A 11 -20.93 -31.71 50.77
N LEU A 12 -20.96 -31.44 49.46
CA LEU A 12 -21.31 -30.13 48.93
C LEU A 12 -22.81 -30.13 48.64
N THR A 13 -23.54 -29.45 49.51
CA THR A 13 -24.93 -29.06 49.33
C THR A 13 -25.06 -28.23 48.06
N ALA A 14 -25.89 -28.67 47.12
CA ALA A 14 -26.15 -27.95 45.89
C ALA A 14 -26.97 -26.67 46.16
N LEU A 15 -26.35 -25.51 45.97
CA LEU A 15 -27.06 -24.25 45.74
C LEU A 15 -27.06 -23.98 44.23
N ALA A 16 -28.22 -24.19 43.60
CA ALA A 16 -28.47 -23.75 42.23
C ALA A 16 -28.59 -22.21 42.21
N LEU A 17 -27.48 -21.52 42.00
CA LEU A 17 -27.47 -20.11 41.63
C LEU A 17 -27.68 -20.03 40.12
N GLY A 18 -28.88 -19.63 39.71
CA GLY A 18 -29.16 -19.31 38.31
C GLY A 18 -28.35 -18.08 37.89
N TRP A 19 -27.35 -18.29 37.03
CA TRP A 19 -26.73 -17.18 36.31
C TRP A 19 -27.60 -16.80 35.11
N PRO A 20 -27.97 -15.52 34.93
CA PRO A 20 -28.59 -15.10 33.70
C PRO A 20 -27.57 -15.25 32.57
N LEU A 21 -27.91 -16.05 31.56
CA LEU A 21 -27.21 -16.04 30.27
C LEU A 21 -27.45 -14.64 29.65
N ALA A 22 -26.51 -13.72 29.85
CA ALA A 22 -26.45 -12.51 29.03
C ALA A 22 -26.07 -12.94 27.61
N ALA A 23 -27.02 -12.87 26.67
CA ALA A 23 -26.72 -13.03 25.26
C ALA A 23 -25.76 -11.90 24.85
N PRO A 24 -24.66 -12.18 24.12
CA PRO A 24 -23.78 -11.12 23.64
C PRO A 24 -24.59 -10.24 22.68
N ALA A 25 -24.70 -8.95 23.00
CA ALA A 25 -25.26 -7.97 22.09
C ALA A 25 -24.40 -7.97 20.81
N MET A 26 -24.99 -8.41 19.70
CA MET A 26 -24.38 -8.22 18.37
C MET A 26 -24.19 -6.71 18.16
N ALA A 27 -22.95 -6.28 18.02
CA ALA A 27 -22.63 -4.88 17.75
C ALA A 27 -23.37 -4.43 16.48
N LYS A 28 -24.11 -3.32 16.58
CA LYS A 28 -24.78 -2.72 15.43
C LYS A 28 -23.71 -2.30 14.41
N PRO A 29 -23.90 -2.57 13.11
CA PRO A 29 -22.95 -2.13 12.10
C PRO A 29 -22.86 -0.60 12.13
N ASN A 30 -21.64 -0.07 12.22
CA ASN A 30 -21.40 1.36 12.20
C ASN A 30 -21.59 1.87 10.75
N THR A 31 -22.67 2.60 10.49
CA THR A 31 -23.05 3.14 9.16
C THR A 31 -22.42 4.52 8.88
N GLU A 32 -21.36 4.88 9.59
CA GLU A 32 -20.58 6.09 9.34
C GLU A 32 -19.78 5.95 8.03
N SER A 33 -19.78 7.01 7.21
CA SER A 33 -18.97 7.07 5.99
C SER A 33 -17.49 7.00 6.36
N ARG A 34 -16.78 5.97 5.88
CA ARG A 34 -15.34 5.80 6.12
C ARG A 34 -14.57 6.39 4.95
N VAL A 35 -13.77 7.40 5.23
CA VAL A 35 -12.75 7.90 4.30
C VAL A 35 -11.50 7.04 4.50
N TYR A 36 -11.05 6.40 3.42
CA TYR A 36 -9.81 5.63 3.43
C TYR A 36 -8.73 6.47 2.78
N GLU A 37 -7.56 6.51 3.40
CA GLU A 37 -6.45 7.31 2.90
C GLU A 37 -5.16 6.49 3.01
N LEU A 38 -4.42 6.44 1.91
CA LEU A 38 -3.03 5.99 1.90
C LEU A 38 -2.14 7.23 2.03
N TRP A 39 -1.26 7.27 3.02
CA TRP A 39 -0.43 8.44 3.28
C TRP A 39 0.97 8.05 3.72
N GLU A 40 1.93 8.93 3.44
CA GLU A 40 3.34 8.76 3.78
C GLU A 40 3.91 10.06 4.34
N VAL A 41 4.83 9.92 5.29
CA VAL A 41 5.55 11.04 5.95
C VAL A 41 6.85 11.42 5.25
N GLN A 42 7.22 10.69 4.20
CA GLN A 42 8.43 10.94 3.42
C GLN A 42 8.12 11.00 1.93
N PRO A 43 8.87 11.83 1.16
CA PRO A 43 8.76 11.85 -0.29
C PRO A 43 9.18 10.50 -0.87
N ALA A 44 8.70 10.18 -2.08
CA ALA A 44 9.16 8.99 -2.77
C ALA A 44 10.69 9.05 -2.98
N PRO A 45 11.42 7.95 -2.73
CA PRO A 45 12.84 7.90 -3.03
C PRO A 45 13.15 8.27 -4.48
N ASN A 46 14.30 8.92 -4.69
CA ASN A 46 14.82 9.29 -6.00
C ASN A 46 16.11 8.51 -6.30
N ASN A 47 16.05 7.18 -6.24
CA ASN A 47 17.23 6.34 -6.53
C ASN A 47 17.49 6.17 -8.03
N GLY A 48 16.75 6.89 -8.88
CA GLY A 48 16.70 6.67 -10.31
C GLY A 48 16.15 5.29 -10.68
N ARG A 49 16.25 4.94 -11.96
CA ARG A 49 15.98 3.56 -12.39
C ARG A 49 17.02 2.66 -11.75
N SER A 50 16.56 1.68 -10.99
CA SER A 50 17.45 0.83 -10.21
C SER A 50 18.45 0.10 -11.12
N GLN A 51 19.72 0.07 -10.72
CA GLN A 51 20.77 -0.71 -11.38
C GLN A 51 20.50 -2.23 -11.44
N TRP A 52 19.41 -2.73 -10.85
CA TRP A 52 18.90 -4.08 -11.07
C TRP A 52 18.70 -4.41 -12.57
N GLU A 53 18.53 -3.38 -13.39
CA GLU A 53 18.51 -3.47 -14.85
C GLU A 53 19.84 -3.93 -15.46
N ALA A 54 20.98 -3.77 -14.76
CA ALA A 54 22.27 -4.31 -15.17
C ALA A 54 22.34 -5.85 -15.06
N THR A 55 21.48 -6.44 -14.23
CA THR A 55 21.42 -7.90 -14.01
C THR A 55 20.36 -8.59 -14.87
N LYS A 56 19.53 -7.83 -15.61
CA LYS A 56 18.56 -8.39 -16.56
C LYS A 56 19.25 -8.59 -17.91
N ASP A 57 19.15 -9.80 -18.43
CA ASP A 57 19.57 -10.23 -19.76
C ASP A 57 19.36 -9.12 -20.83
N SER A 58 20.35 -9.00 -21.72
CA SER A 58 20.43 -8.19 -22.95
C SER A 58 19.15 -8.02 -23.78
N ARG A 59 18.11 -8.83 -23.53
CA ARG A 59 16.79 -8.79 -24.16
C ARG A 59 15.77 -7.84 -23.50
N ARG A 60 16.00 -7.34 -22.28
CA ARG A 60 15.17 -6.31 -21.61
C ARG A 60 15.99 -5.29 -20.83
N PRO A 61 16.91 -4.56 -21.49
CA PRO A 61 17.60 -3.47 -20.83
C PRO A 61 16.58 -2.37 -20.47
N ARG A 62 16.59 -1.89 -19.21
CA ARG A 62 15.99 -0.61 -18.78
C ARG A 62 14.46 -0.53 -18.60
N SER A 63 13.80 -1.65 -18.27
CA SER A 63 12.33 -1.69 -18.12
C SER A 63 11.83 -1.65 -16.66
N TYR A 64 12.72 -1.53 -15.66
CA TYR A 64 12.35 -1.70 -14.26
C TYR A 64 12.69 -0.49 -13.40
N ASP A 65 11.66 0.28 -13.05
CA ASP A 65 11.75 1.37 -12.10
C ASP A 65 11.06 0.96 -10.79
N ARG A 66 11.87 0.51 -9.83
CA ARG A 66 11.41 0.08 -8.50
C ARG A 66 10.70 1.20 -7.75
N ASP A 67 11.20 2.43 -7.89
CA ASP A 67 10.67 3.54 -7.12
C ASP A 67 9.29 3.94 -7.66
N TRP A 68 9.09 3.83 -8.98
CA TRP A 68 7.78 3.94 -9.62
C TRP A 68 6.79 2.88 -9.13
N GLU A 69 7.14 1.59 -9.18
CA GLU A 69 6.22 0.51 -8.84
C GLU A 69 5.79 0.48 -7.37
N ARG A 70 6.65 0.95 -6.46
CA ARG A 70 6.42 0.82 -5.01
C ARG A 70 5.93 2.08 -4.33
N TRP A 71 6.30 3.25 -4.84
CA TRP A 71 6.11 4.50 -4.11
C TRP A 71 5.25 5.52 -4.85
N SER A 72 4.92 5.31 -6.12
CA SER A 72 4.06 6.24 -6.84
C SER A 72 2.59 6.03 -6.50
N TYR A 73 1.83 7.12 -6.44
CA TYR A 73 0.39 7.08 -6.27
C TYR A 73 -0.31 7.12 -7.62
N PRO A 74 -1.02 6.03 -7.99
CA PRO A 74 -1.77 5.99 -9.23
C PRO A 74 -3.09 6.74 -9.08
N ILE A 75 -3.32 7.72 -9.95
CA ILE A 75 -4.61 8.38 -10.13
C ILE A 75 -5.07 8.19 -11.57
N GLY A 76 -6.37 8.19 -11.80
CA GLY A 76 -6.89 8.09 -13.16
C GLY A 76 -8.40 8.19 -13.24
N ASN A 77 -8.90 8.49 -14.44
CA ASN A 77 -10.32 8.64 -14.75
C ASN A 77 -10.86 7.51 -15.65
N GLY A 78 -10.11 6.42 -15.80
CA GLY A 78 -10.43 5.29 -16.67
C GLY A 78 -10.04 5.47 -18.15
N TYR A 79 -9.63 6.66 -18.56
CA TYR A 79 -9.06 6.94 -19.87
C TYR A 79 -7.57 7.33 -19.78
N ALA A 80 -7.27 8.34 -18.98
CA ALA A 80 -5.91 8.74 -18.65
C ALA A 80 -5.59 8.36 -17.20
N GLY A 81 -4.31 8.10 -16.96
CA GLY A 81 -3.76 7.84 -15.64
C GLY A 81 -2.50 8.65 -15.42
N ALA A 82 -2.19 8.94 -14.16
CA ALA A 82 -0.93 9.53 -13.76
C ALA A 82 -0.39 8.84 -12.51
N CYS A 83 0.92 8.72 -12.43
CA CYS A 83 1.63 8.26 -11.23
C CYS A 83 2.40 9.44 -10.64
N ILE A 84 2.06 9.80 -9.40
CA ILE A 84 2.60 10.95 -8.67
C ILE A 84 3.61 10.46 -7.63
N PHE A 85 4.75 11.14 -7.46
CA PHE A 85 5.82 10.72 -6.55
C PHE A 85 5.85 11.56 -5.26
N GLY A 86 5.48 12.84 -5.33
CA GLY A 86 5.50 13.77 -4.21
C GLY A 86 6.90 14.19 -3.77
N ARG A 87 7.87 14.30 -4.67
CA ARG A 87 9.22 14.74 -4.36
C ARG A 87 9.30 16.25 -4.11
N THR A 88 10.31 16.67 -3.35
CA THR A 88 10.52 18.06 -2.93
C THR A 88 11.63 18.75 -3.72
N ASP A 89 12.54 17.98 -4.32
CA ASP A 89 13.59 18.46 -5.22
C ASP A 89 13.02 18.71 -6.63
N SER A 90 12.66 17.63 -7.31
CA SER A 90 12.06 17.59 -8.64
C SER A 90 10.95 16.55 -8.63
N GLU A 91 9.72 17.02 -8.76
CA GLU A 91 8.57 16.14 -8.84
C GLU A 91 8.47 15.52 -10.23
N ARG A 92 8.26 14.20 -10.26
CA ARG A 92 8.00 13.45 -11.48
C ARG A 92 6.53 13.09 -11.52
N ILE A 93 5.86 13.34 -12.64
CA ILE A 93 4.49 12.86 -12.89
C ILE A 93 4.53 12.07 -14.19
N GLN A 94 4.33 10.76 -14.09
CA GLN A 94 4.26 9.91 -15.27
C GLN A 94 2.81 9.81 -15.73
N ILE A 95 2.53 10.23 -16.95
CA ILE A 95 1.21 10.19 -17.58
C ILE A 95 1.14 8.99 -18.51
N THR A 96 0.00 8.29 -18.45
CA THR A 96 -0.34 7.18 -19.32
C THR A 96 -1.70 7.44 -19.96
N ASP A 97 -1.80 7.13 -21.25
CA ASP A 97 -3.06 7.16 -21.99
C ASP A 97 -3.46 5.73 -22.36
N LYS A 98 -4.74 5.37 -22.17
CA LYS A 98 -5.25 4.03 -22.45
C LYS A 98 -5.13 3.61 -23.92
N THR A 99 -5.20 4.58 -24.83
CA THR A 99 -5.18 4.34 -26.28
C THR A 99 -3.77 4.40 -26.85
N LEU A 100 -2.82 5.04 -26.16
CA LEU A 100 -1.42 5.05 -26.58
C LEU A 100 -0.75 3.70 -26.29
N HIS A 101 -0.45 2.99 -27.37
CA HIS A 101 0.33 1.75 -27.32
C HIS A 101 1.36 1.75 -28.43
N ASN A 102 2.55 1.24 -28.12
CA ASN A 102 3.60 1.09 -29.12
C ASN A 102 3.36 -0.21 -29.92
N ARG A 103 3.63 -0.17 -31.22
CA ARG A 103 3.71 -1.38 -32.05
C ARG A 103 5.05 -2.06 -31.79
N GLY A 104 5.03 -3.14 -31.01
CA GLY A 104 6.24 -3.90 -30.73
C GLY A 104 6.80 -4.58 -31.99
N ILE A 105 8.11 -4.80 -31.96
CA ILE A 105 8.93 -5.35 -33.06
C ILE A 105 8.45 -6.72 -33.56
N TYR A 106 7.68 -7.45 -32.74
CA TYR A 106 7.13 -8.78 -33.04
C TYR A 106 5.61 -8.76 -33.25
N GLY A 107 5.03 -7.61 -33.60
CA GLY A 107 3.58 -7.46 -33.83
C GLY A 107 2.72 -7.49 -32.56
N LYS A 108 3.34 -7.68 -31.39
CA LYS A 108 2.68 -7.54 -30.09
C LYS A 108 3.06 -6.19 -29.48
N GLY A 109 2.09 -5.29 -29.39
CA GLY A 109 2.26 -3.99 -28.76
C GLY A 109 2.22 -4.03 -27.24
N GLY A 110 2.71 -2.97 -26.62
CA GLY A 110 2.65 -2.76 -25.17
C GLY A 110 2.17 -1.37 -24.83
N LEU A 111 1.51 -1.23 -23.69
CA LEU A 111 1.26 0.06 -23.06
C LEU A 111 2.59 0.71 -22.72
N THR A 112 2.70 2.00 -23.00
CA THR A 112 3.89 2.82 -22.73
C THR A 112 3.49 4.05 -21.94
N SER A 113 4.47 4.70 -21.31
CA SER A 113 4.28 6.07 -20.83
C SER A 113 3.97 6.97 -22.03
N PHE A 114 2.99 7.87 -21.86
CA PHE A 114 2.65 8.92 -22.81
C PHE A 114 3.61 10.10 -22.65
N ALA A 115 3.77 10.57 -21.42
CA ALA A 115 4.68 11.65 -21.07
C ALA A 115 5.17 11.51 -19.63
N GLU A 116 6.31 12.12 -19.35
CA GLU A 116 6.76 12.41 -17.98
C GLU A 116 6.86 13.92 -17.84
N VAL A 117 6.19 14.47 -16.83
CA VAL A 117 6.25 15.89 -16.49
C VAL A 117 7.15 16.03 -15.27
N PHE A 118 8.11 16.96 -15.35
CA PHE A 118 9.00 17.29 -14.26
C PHE A 118 8.67 18.70 -13.75
N LEU A 119 8.49 18.84 -12.44
CA LEU A 119 8.29 20.11 -11.76
C LEU A 119 9.46 20.32 -10.79
N ASP A 120 10.35 21.24 -11.14
CA ASP A 120 11.55 21.51 -10.35
C ASP A 120 11.26 22.56 -9.28
N PHE A 121 11.36 22.16 -8.02
CA PHE A 121 11.10 23.03 -6.87
C PHE A 121 12.38 23.46 -6.15
N HIS A 122 13.45 22.65 -6.24
CA HIS A 122 14.74 22.90 -5.61
C HIS A 122 14.66 23.15 -4.10
N GLN A 123 13.82 22.37 -3.39
CA GLN A 123 13.60 22.51 -1.94
C GLN A 123 14.27 21.36 -1.18
N ASP A 124 15.42 21.66 -0.56
CA ASP A 124 16.22 20.66 0.18
C ASP A 124 15.85 20.56 1.67
N ALA A 125 15.21 21.60 2.23
CA ALA A 125 14.82 21.66 3.63
C ALA A 125 13.29 21.71 3.74
N VAL A 126 12.68 20.56 4.03
CA VAL A 126 11.22 20.43 4.16
C VAL A 126 10.87 19.89 5.54
N ASP A 127 10.03 20.63 6.25
CA ASP A 127 9.45 20.22 7.53
C ASP A 127 7.98 19.82 7.37
N ASN A 128 7.51 18.91 8.21
CA ASN A 128 6.12 18.45 8.24
C ASN A 128 5.60 17.93 6.89
N TYR A 129 6.46 17.26 6.12
CA TYR A 129 6.09 16.69 4.83
C TYR A 129 4.96 15.65 4.99
N ARG A 130 3.99 15.71 4.08
CA ARG A 130 2.92 14.73 3.97
C ARG A 130 2.49 14.60 2.52
N ARG A 131 2.35 13.37 2.04
CA ARG A 131 1.61 13.04 0.81
C ARG A 131 0.53 12.03 1.10
N SER A 132 -0.56 12.10 0.34
CA SER A 132 -1.62 11.11 0.46
C SER A 132 -2.42 10.92 -0.82
N LEU A 133 -3.12 9.78 -0.85
CA LEU A 133 -4.11 9.38 -1.84
C LEU A 133 -5.41 9.09 -1.08
N ASN A 134 -6.47 9.83 -1.42
CA ASN A 134 -7.81 9.79 -0.83
C ASN A 134 -8.82 9.29 -1.85
#